data_AF-A0A7T8FJZ7-F1
#
_entry.id   AF-A0A7T8FJZ7-F1
#
_cell.length_a   1.000
_cell.length_b   1.000
_cell.length_c   1.000
_cell.angle_alpha   90.00
_cell.angle_beta   90.00
_cell.angle_gamma   90.00
#
_symmetry.space_group_name_H-M   'P 1'
#
loop_
_entity.id
_entity.type
_entity.pdbx_description
1 polymer ?
#
loop_
_entity_poly.entity_id
_entity_poly.type
_entity_poly.pdbx_seq_one_letter_code
_entity_poly.pdbx_strand_id
1 'polypeptide(L)'
;MKRMIALCLACAAMPAWSGVYIYGTRIIYPAQKKDITVQLMNDGKRSSLIQAWIDNGDTSLPPEKLQVPFIMIPPVIRVAANSGQQLKIKKLANNLPGDRESLFYLNVLDIPPNSDENKDKNIIKFALQNRIKLIYRPPGVQKVDKATFSRLQLLRAPGSISVKNNSANWITIPEIKAKSKVNKETLLLAPWSSQSITTTAVVNSYTVTLIDDSGNYLNETIKIEN
;
A
#
# COMPACT_ATOMS: atom_id res chain seq x y z
N MET A 1 -30.61 -23.29 -25.26
CA MET A 1 -29.66 -22.27 -25.78
C MET A 1 -29.00 -21.45 -24.66
N LYS A 2 -29.74 -20.71 -23.81
CA LYS A 2 -29.14 -19.90 -22.72
C LYS A 2 -28.25 -20.68 -21.73
N ARG A 3 -28.64 -21.92 -21.38
CA ARG A 3 -27.83 -22.83 -20.54
C ARG A 3 -26.54 -23.33 -21.22
N MET A 4 -26.55 -23.52 -22.54
CA MET A 4 -25.34 -23.87 -23.30
C MET A 4 -24.38 -22.69 -23.44
N ILE A 5 -24.91 -21.47 -23.62
CA ILE A 5 -24.09 -20.24 -23.69
C ILE A 5 -23.40 -19.98 -22.34
N ALA A 6 -24.10 -20.18 -21.22
CA ALA A 6 -23.51 -20.04 -19.88
C ALA A 6 -22.39 -21.06 -19.61
N LEU A 7 -22.55 -22.31 -20.08
CA LEU A 7 -21.53 -23.36 -19.95
C LEU A 7 -20.29 -23.06 -20.81
N CYS A 8 -20.47 -22.54 -22.04
CA CYS A 8 -19.36 -22.10 -22.89
C CYS A 8 -18.61 -20.90 -22.31
N LEU A 9 -19.29 -19.93 -21.68
CA LEU A 9 -18.60 -18.80 -21.03
C LEU A 9 -17.79 -19.23 -19.79
N ALA A 10 -18.25 -20.23 -19.03
CA ALA A 10 -17.51 -20.74 -17.89
C ALA A 10 -16.21 -21.48 -18.30
N CYS A 11 -16.20 -22.16 -19.45
CA CYS A 11 -15.00 -22.82 -19.99
C CYS A 11 -13.99 -21.85 -20.63
N ALA A 12 -14.35 -20.59 -20.89
CA ALA A 12 -13.46 -19.58 -21.46
C ALA A 12 -12.67 -18.79 -20.41
N ALA A 13 -12.81 -19.10 -19.11
CA ALA A 13 -12.02 -18.48 -18.07
C ALA A 13 -10.57 -18.99 -18.13
N MET A 14 -9.72 -18.28 -18.88
CA MET A 14 -8.28 -18.51 -18.83
C MET A 14 -7.77 -18.24 -17.41
N PRO A 15 -6.90 -19.10 -16.85
CA PRO A 15 -6.26 -18.82 -15.57
C PRO A 15 -5.42 -17.54 -15.72
N ALA A 16 -5.71 -16.54 -14.89
CA ALA A 16 -4.86 -15.36 -14.79
C ALA A 16 -3.47 -15.80 -14.33
N TRP A 17 -2.43 -15.41 -15.08
CA TRP A 17 -1.06 -15.69 -14.68
C TRP A 17 -0.66 -14.75 -13.56
N SER A 18 -0.64 -15.29 -12.34
CA SER A 18 -0.10 -14.61 -11.17
C SER A 18 1.42 -14.70 -11.18
N GLY A 19 2.09 -13.57 -10.94
CA GLY A 19 3.53 -13.50 -10.73
C GLY A 19 3.87 -13.59 -9.24
N VAL A 20 4.85 -12.79 -8.81
CA VAL A 20 5.15 -12.67 -7.37
C VAL A 20 4.23 -11.65 -6.69
N TYR A 21 3.63 -12.03 -5.57
CA TYR A 21 2.84 -11.14 -4.71
C TYR A 21 3.33 -11.13 -3.26
N ILE A 22 2.99 -10.05 -2.56
CA ILE A 22 3.27 -9.84 -1.14
C ILE A 22 2.01 -10.20 -0.35
N TYR A 23 2.16 -10.91 0.77
CA TYR A 23 1.03 -11.09 1.70
C TYR A 23 0.72 -9.76 2.40
N GLY A 24 -0.45 -9.20 2.07
CA GLY A 24 -0.91 -7.91 2.59
C GLY A 24 -0.62 -6.73 1.65
N THR A 25 -1.30 -5.61 1.89
CA THR A 25 -1.20 -4.38 1.06
C THR A 25 -0.40 -3.26 1.75
N ARG A 26 0.05 -3.52 2.98
CA ARG A 26 0.84 -2.62 3.82
C ARG A 26 1.48 -3.39 4.95
N ILE A 27 2.52 -2.82 5.53
CA ILE A 27 3.26 -3.39 6.63
C ILE A 27 3.27 -2.38 7.78
N ILE A 28 2.85 -2.81 8.96
CA ILE A 28 3.05 -2.05 10.19
C ILE A 28 4.31 -2.61 10.87
N TYR A 29 5.29 -1.74 11.10
CA TYR A 29 6.51 -2.05 11.84
C TYR A 29 6.40 -1.47 13.26
N PRO A 30 6.13 -2.27 14.30
CA PRO A 30 6.09 -1.79 15.67
C PRO A 30 7.51 -1.44 16.16
N ALA A 31 7.67 -0.26 16.75
CA ALA A 31 8.97 0.25 17.19
C ALA A 31 9.72 -0.67 18.18
N GLN A 32 8.98 -1.48 18.95
CA GLN A 32 9.50 -2.40 19.96
C GLN A 32 10.12 -3.66 19.35
N LYS A 33 9.82 -3.97 18.08
CA LYS A 33 10.38 -5.13 17.38
C LYS A 33 11.77 -4.78 16.82
N LYS A 34 12.70 -5.73 16.91
CA LYS A 34 14.03 -5.64 16.28
C LYS A 34 13.97 -5.99 14.79
N ASP A 35 13.06 -6.90 14.45
CA ASP A 35 12.79 -7.33 13.09
C ASP A 35 11.34 -7.81 12.93
N ILE A 36 10.86 -7.76 11.69
CA ILE A 36 9.60 -8.34 11.26
C ILE A 36 9.81 -9.15 9.99
N THR A 37 8.91 -10.11 9.74
CA THR A 37 8.92 -10.94 8.54
C THR A 37 7.79 -10.54 7.61
N VAL A 38 8.10 -10.41 6.32
CA VAL A 38 7.16 -10.24 5.22
C VAL A 38 7.21 -11.50 4.38
N GLN A 39 6.03 -12.04 4.06
CA GLN A 39 5.91 -13.23 3.23
C GLN A 39 5.64 -12.83 1.78
N LEU A 40 6.31 -13.50 0.85
CA LEU A 40 6.09 -13.43 -0.58
C LEU A 40 5.67 -14.81 -1.09
N MET A 41 4.93 -14.84 -2.20
CA MET A 41 4.64 -16.06 -2.95
C MET A 41 4.87 -15.80 -4.43
N ASN A 42 5.58 -16.72 -5.07
CA ASN A 42 5.59 -16.82 -6.53
C ASN A 42 4.59 -17.89 -6.94
N ASP A 43 3.41 -17.47 -7.35
CA ASP A 43 2.35 -18.35 -7.88
C ASP A 43 2.46 -18.52 -9.41
N GLY A 44 3.59 -18.07 -9.96
CA GLY A 44 3.93 -18.22 -11.36
C GLY A 44 4.51 -19.60 -11.67
N LYS A 45 4.39 -19.98 -12.95
CA LYS A 45 4.94 -21.24 -13.48
C LYS A 45 6.45 -21.24 -13.70
N ARG A 46 7.12 -20.11 -13.44
CA ARG A 46 8.56 -19.91 -13.64
C ARG A 46 9.21 -19.38 -12.37
N SER A 47 10.48 -19.67 -12.15
CA SER A 47 11.23 -18.97 -11.09
C SER A 47 11.33 -17.48 -11.39
N SER A 48 11.47 -16.65 -10.36
CA SER A 48 11.73 -15.22 -10.48
C SER A 48 12.96 -14.84 -9.67
N LEU A 49 13.70 -13.84 -10.14
CA LEU A 49 14.69 -13.14 -9.32
C LEU A 49 14.00 -11.94 -8.67
N ILE A 50 13.96 -11.94 -7.33
CA ILE A 50 13.37 -10.88 -6.54
C ILE A 50 14.47 -9.97 -6.01
N GLN A 51 14.31 -8.67 -6.26
CA GLN A 51 15.07 -7.62 -5.58
C GLN A 51 14.12 -6.83 -4.67
N ALA A 52 14.48 -6.66 -3.40
CA ALA A 52 13.65 -5.99 -2.41
C ALA A 52 14.42 -4.93 -1.63
N TRP A 53 13.84 -3.74 -1.50
CA TRP A 53 14.44 -2.60 -0.80
C TRP A 53 13.36 -1.72 -0.16
N ILE A 54 13.79 -0.86 0.76
CA ILE A 54 12.93 0.12 1.42
C ILE A 54 13.38 1.52 1.02
N ASP A 55 12.43 2.37 0.66
CA ASP A 55 12.66 3.81 0.43
C ASP A 55 11.79 4.68 1.35
N ASN A 56 12.05 5.98 1.33
CA ASN A 56 11.37 7.01 2.12
C ASN A 56 10.31 7.81 1.33
N GLY A 57 9.93 7.36 0.14
CA GLY A 57 9.01 8.06 -0.77
C GLY A 57 9.67 8.62 -2.02
N ASP A 58 11.01 8.79 -2.03
CA ASP A 58 11.74 9.22 -3.22
C ASP A 58 11.99 8.03 -4.16
N THR A 59 11.33 8.04 -5.32
CA THR A 59 11.46 7.00 -6.34
C THR A 59 12.52 7.30 -7.39
N SER A 60 13.16 8.46 -7.32
CA SER A 60 14.20 8.88 -8.28
C SER A 60 15.58 8.31 -7.93
N LEU A 61 15.80 7.96 -6.66
CA LEU A 61 17.05 7.41 -6.18
C LEU A 61 17.12 5.89 -6.39
N PRO A 62 18.25 5.36 -6.87
CA PRO A 62 18.45 3.93 -6.96
C PRO A 62 18.66 3.33 -5.55
N PRO A 63 18.39 2.02 -5.35
CA PRO A 63 18.40 1.39 -4.04
C PRO A 63 19.69 1.58 -3.24
N GLU A 64 20.85 1.68 -3.92
CA GLU A 64 22.17 1.79 -3.29
C GLU A 64 22.42 3.18 -2.68
N LYS A 65 21.63 4.19 -3.05
CA LYS A 65 21.74 5.57 -2.54
C LYS A 65 20.71 5.90 -1.47
N LEU A 66 19.80 4.98 -1.16
CA LEU A 66 18.74 5.21 -0.18
C LEU A 66 19.29 5.21 1.25
N GLN A 67 18.98 6.26 1.98
CA GLN A 67 19.32 6.39 3.40
C GLN A 67 18.04 6.21 4.23
N VAL A 68 17.77 4.97 4.64
CA VAL A 68 16.63 4.62 5.49
C VAL A 68 17.09 3.78 6.68
N PRO A 69 16.41 3.85 7.84
CA PRO A 69 16.82 3.14 9.05
C PRO A 69 16.41 1.65 9.05
N PHE A 70 16.39 1.01 7.89
CA PHE A 70 15.96 -0.37 7.72
C PHE A 70 16.88 -1.13 6.76
N ILE A 71 17.02 -2.43 7.01
CA ILE A 71 17.70 -3.35 6.10
C ILE A 71 16.77 -4.51 5.74
N MET A 72 16.84 -4.92 4.47
CA MET A 72 16.10 -6.06 3.90
C MET A 72 17.00 -7.28 3.80
N ILE A 73 16.53 -8.43 4.27
CA ILE A 73 17.29 -9.68 4.26
C ILE A 73 16.42 -10.85 3.75
N PRO A 74 16.81 -11.55 2.68
CA PRO A 74 17.85 -11.17 1.71
C PRO A 74 17.37 -10.00 0.81
N PRO A 75 18.28 -9.14 0.33
CA PRO A 75 17.93 -8.05 -0.59
C PRO A 75 17.71 -8.54 -2.03
N VAL A 76 18.33 -9.66 -2.41
CA VAL A 76 18.17 -10.32 -3.71
C VAL A 76 18.05 -11.82 -3.50
N ILE A 77 17.04 -12.45 -4.10
CA ILE A 77 16.82 -13.89 -3.99
C ILE A 77 16.09 -14.47 -5.20
N ARG A 78 16.49 -15.67 -5.62
CA ARG A 78 15.73 -16.45 -6.59
C ARG A 78 14.61 -17.20 -5.87
N VAL A 79 13.37 -17.00 -6.30
CA VAL A 79 12.18 -17.70 -5.80
C VAL A 79 11.72 -18.68 -6.88
N ALA A 80 11.59 -19.97 -6.54
CA ALA A 80 11.14 -20.99 -7.49
C ALA A 80 9.67 -20.80 -7.89
N ALA A 81 9.24 -21.46 -8.96
CA ALA A 81 7.83 -21.51 -9.33
C ALA A 81 7.00 -22.13 -8.19
N ASN A 82 5.78 -21.64 -7.98
CA ASN A 82 4.84 -22.12 -6.95
C ASN A 82 5.48 -22.23 -5.55
N SER A 83 6.31 -21.25 -5.17
CA SER A 83 7.05 -21.28 -3.90
C SER A 83 6.97 -19.95 -3.14
N GLY A 84 6.95 -20.06 -1.81
CA GLY A 84 6.97 -18.92 -0.90
C GLY A 84 8.38 -18.52 -0.49
N GLN A 85 8.57 -17.25 -0.19
CA GLN A 85 9.83 -16.70 0.31
C GLN A 85 9.57 -15.71 1.44
N GLN A 86 10.37 -15.81 2.51
CA GLN A 86 10.32 -14.84 3.62
C GLN A 86 11.39 -13.77 3.42
N LEU A 87 11.01 -12.51 3.60
CA LEU A 87 11.91 -11.37 3.71
C LEU A 87 11.88 -10.85 5.15
N LYS A 88 13.04 -10.61 5.75
CA LYS A 88 13.16 -9.97 7.07
C LYS A 88 13.49 -8.50 6.92
N ILE A 89 12.75 -7.66 7.62
CA ILE A 89 13.02 -6.24 7.77
C ILE A 89 13.61 -6.02 9.15
N LYS A 90 14.88 -5.62 9.23
CA LYS A 90 15.49 -5.23 10.52
C LYS A 90 15.61 -3.73 10.62
N LYS A 91 15.33 -3.20 11.81
CA LYS A 91 15.50 -1.78 12.12
C LYS A 91 16.93 -1.52 12.56
N LEU A 92 17.54 -0.46 12.02
CA LEU A 92 18.82 0.06 12.45
C LEU A 92 18.66 1.10 13.57
N ALA A 93 19.75 1.50 14.21
CA ALA A 93 19.74 2.67 15.09
C ALA A 93 19.23 3.89 14.32
N ASN A 94 18.31 4.65 14.91
CA ASN A 94 17.63 5.74 14.24
C ASN A 94 17.09 6.77 15.23
N ASN A 95 16.79 7.96 14.71
CA ASN A 95 16.18 9.06 15.44
C ASN A 95 14.75 9.32 14.92
N LEU A 96 13.98 8.27 14.61
CA LEU A 96 12.60 8.44 14.17
C LEU A 96 11.74 9.02 15.31
N PRO A 97 10.72 9.83 15.00
CA PRO A 97 9.80 10.38 15.99
C PRO A 97 9.19 9.30 16.89
N GLY A 98 9.18 9.55 18.20
CA GLY A 98 8.56 8.67 19.19
C GLY A 98 7.08 8.94 19.45
N ASP A 99 6.56 10.04 18.91
CA ASP A 99 5.20 10.54 19.13
C ASP A 99 4.23 10.24 17.96
N ARG A 100 4.76 9.92 16.76
CA ARG A 100 3.99 9.74 15.53
C ARG A 100 4.55 8.70 14.59
N GLU A 101 3.71 8.20 13.69
CA GLU A 101 4.13 7.28 12.65
C GLU A 101 5.08 7.92 11.64
N SER A 102 6.03 7.13 11.16
CA SER A 102 6.89 7.47 10.01
C SER A 102 6.56 6.57 8.82
N LEU A 103 6.51 7.14 7.63
CA LEU A 103 6.13 6.44 6.41
C LEU A 103 7.35 6.13 5.54
N PHE A 104 7.41 4.87 5.12
CA PHE A 104 8.37 4.31 4.19
C PHE A 104 7.61 3.43 3.17
N TYR A 105 8.33 2.88 2.21
CA TYR A 105 7.76 1.97 1.22
C TYR A 105 8.64 0.75 1.05
N LEU A 106 8.03 -0.43 1.06
CA LEU A 106 8.67 -1.66 0.61
C LEU A 106 8.45 -1.78 -0.91
N ASN A 107 9.54 -1.97 -1.64
CA ASN A 107 9.54 -2.29 -3.06
C ASN A 107 9.98 -3.73 -3.24
N VAL A 108 9.27 -4.47 -4.09
CA VAL A 108 9.58 -5.85 -4.49
C VAL A 108 9.53 -5.90 -6.01
N LEU A 109 10.69 -5.99 -6.64
CA LEU A 109 10.87 -6.10 -8.08
C LEU A 109 10.96 -7.58 -8.48
N ASP A 110 10.01 -8.03 -9.28
CA ASP A 110 9.94 -9.35 -9.91
C ASP A 110 10.62 -9.30 -11.29
N ILE A 111 11.78 -9.95 -11.41
CA ILE A 111 12.56 -10.02 -12.65
C ILE A 111 12.42 -11.42 -13.25
N PRO A 112 11.78 -11.56 -14.43
CA PRO A 112 11.64 -12.86 -15.07
C PRO A 112 12.97 -13.39 -15.61
N PRO A 113 13.17 -14.71 -15.62
CA PRO A 113 14.40 -15.33 -16.11
C PRO A 113 14.52 -15.17 -17.63
N ASN A 114 15.76 -15.20 -18.11
CA ASN A 114 16.02 -15.41 -19.52
C ASN A 114 15.69 -16.87 -19.89
N SER A 115 15.18 -17.09 -21.11
CA SER A 115 14.98 -18.44 -21.63
C SER A 115 15.66 -18.58 -23.00
N ASP A 116 16.33 -19.70 -23.21
CA ASP A 116 17.02 -19.99 -24.48
C ASP A 116 16.04 -20.14 -25.65
N GLU A 117 14.79 -20.54 -25.38
CA GLU A 117 13.69 -20.60 -26.37
C GLU A 117 13.34 -19.24 -27.02
N ASN A 118 13.84 -18.15 -26.43
CA ASN A 118 13.62 -16.78 -26.88
C ASN A 118 14.89 -16.11 -27.42
N LYS A 119 16.00 -16.85 -27.56
CA LYS A 119 17.32 -16.29 -27.91
C LYS A 119 17.34 -15.57 -29.27
N ASP A 120 16.56 -16.06 -30.23
CA ASP A 120 16.46 -15.49 -31.59
C ASP A 120 15.09 -14.83 -31.86
N LYS A 121 14.34 -14.50 -30.80
CA LYS A 121 13.02 -13.88 -30.90
C LYS A 121 13.04 -12.47 -30.31
N ASN A 122 12.38 -11.55 -31.00
CA ASN A 122 12.09 -10.22 -30.44
C ASN A 122 11.01 -10.36 -29.37
N ILE A 123 11.43 -10.39 -28.10
CA ILE A 123 10.51 -10.49 -26.97
C ILE A 123 10.57 -9.25 -26.09
N ILE A 124 9.40 -8.80 -25.65
CA ILE A 124 9.28 -7.76 -24.62
C ILE A 124 9.20 -8.47 -23.28
N LYS A 125 10.05 -8.06 -22.34
CA LYS A 125 10.02 -8.52 -20.95
C LYS A 125 9.54 -7.40 -20.05
N PHE A 126 8.64 -7.77 -19.14
CA PHE A 126 8.17 -6.88 -18.09
C PHE A 126 8.75 -7.35 -16.76
N ALA A 127 9.46 -6.44 -16.08
CA ALA A 127 9.76 -6.57 -14.67
C ALA A 127 8.71 -5.78 -13.90
N LEU A 128 8.08 -6.40 -12.91
CA LEU A 128 6.97 -5.79 -12.16
C LEU A 128 7.46 -5.38 -10.78
N GLN A 129 7.29 -4.10 -10.43
CA GLN A 129 7.60 -3.58 -9.11
C GLN A 129 6.32 -3.41 -8.30
N ASN A 130 6.16 -4.24 -7.28
CA ASN A 130 5.13 -4.03 -6.25
C ASN A 130 5.66 -3.07 -5.19
N ARG A 131 4.92 -2.00 -4.92
CA ARG A 131 5.27 -0.99 -3.91
C ARG A 131 4.15 -0.86 -2.90
N ILE A 132 4.44 -1.16 -1.63
CA ILE A 132 3.47 -1.07 -0.54
C ILE A 132 4.00 -0.22 0.61
N LYS A 133 3.10 0.38 1.38
CA LYS A 133 3.46 1.23 2.52
C LYS A 133 4.09 0.39 3.64
N LEU A 134 5.20 0.86 4.18
CA LEU A 134 5.82 0.40 5.41
C LEU A 134 5.69 1.52 6.45
N ILE A 135 4.92 1.29 7.51
CA ILE A 135 4.60 2.31 8.52
C ILE A 135 5.30 1.94 9.81
N TYR A 136 6.28 2.76 10.21
CA TYR A 136 6.92 2.65 11.52
C TYR A 136 6.01 3.25 12.59
N ARG A 137 5.64 2.45 13.59
CA ARG A 137 4.69 2.84 14.65
C ARG A 137 5.36 2.86 16.03
N PRO A 138 5.54 4.04 16.65
CA PRO A 138 6.00 4.16 18.02
C PRO A 138 5.05 3.54 19.06
N PRO A 139 5.53 3.24 20.29
CA PRO A 139 4.64 2.92 21.41
C PRO A 139 3.60 4.01 21.64
N GLY A 140 2.38 3.61 22.03
CA GLY A 140 1.30 4.54 22.36
C GLY A 140 0.46 5.04 21.18
N VAL A 141 0.97 4.93 19.94
CA VAL A 141 0.18 5.22 18.75
C VAL A 141 -0.82 4.07 18.50
N GLN A 142 -2.10 4.42 18.48
CA GLN A 142 -3.19 3.46 18.28
C GLN A 142 -3.20 2.90 16.85
N LYS A 143 -3.79 1.72 16.66
CA LYS A 143 -4.00 1.15 15.34
C LYS A 143 -4.99 1.98 14.52
N VAL A 144 -4.88 1.90 13.20
CA VAL A 144 -5.90 2.46 12.31
C VAL A 144 -7.03 1.44 12.21
N ASP A 145 -8.16 1.78 12.81
CA ASP A 145 -9.40 1.00 12.80
C ASP A 145 -10.63 1.92 12.73
N LYS A 146 -11.82 1.40 13.04
CA LYS A 146 -13.07 2.18 13.05
C LYS A 146 -13.04 3.35 14.05
N ALA A 147 -12.34 3.23 15.18
CA ALA A 147 -12.22 4.34 16.12
C ALA A 147 -11.39 5.51 15.57
N THR A 148 -10.68 5.33 14.44
CA THR A 148 -9.93 6.40 13.78
C THR A 148 -10.83 7.52 13.26
N PHE A 149 -12.08 7.22 12.90
CA PHE A 149 -13.00 8.24 12.37
C PHE A 149 -13.26 9.37 13.37
N SER A 150 -13.26 9.10 14.68
CA SER A 150 -13.41 10.15 15.71
C SER A 150 -12.22 11.09 15.82
N ARG A 151 -11.07 10.73 15.21
CA ARG A 151 -9.86 11.55 15.14
C ARG A 151 -9.71 12.26 13.79
N LEU A 152 -10.68 12.11 12.90
CA LEU A 152 -10.78 12.86 11.65
C LEU A 152 -11.81 13.98 11.80
N GLN A 153 -11.48 15.16 11.28
CA GLN A 153 -12.40 16.29 11.22
C GLN A 153 -12.55 16.77 9.78
N LEU A 154 -13.79 17.12 9.40
CA LEU A 154 -14.09 17.79 8.15
C LEU A 154 -14.48 19.22 8.47
N LEU A 155 -13.70 20.19 8.01
CA LEU A 155 -13.95 21.62 8.22
C LEU A 155 -14.45 22.25 6.93
N ARG A 156 -15.43 23.15 7.06
CA ARG A 156 -15.94 23.94 5.94
C ARG A 156 -14.90 24.99 5.51
N ALA A 157 -14.68 25.09 4.21
CA ALA A 157 -13.88 26.16 3.63
C ALA A 157 -14.58 26.72 2.36
N PRO A 158 -14.31 27.97 1.96
CA PRO A 158 -14.88 28.51 0.72
C PRO A 158 -14.51 27.63 -0.48
N GLY A 159 -15.51 27.09 -1.18
CA GLY A 159 -15.32 26.22 -2.35
C GLY A 159 -14.59 24.89 -2.10
N SER A 160 -14.39 24.50 -0.84
CA SER A 160 -13.61 23.32 -0.48
C SER A 160 -14.01 22.73 0.87
N ILE A 161 -13.56 21.51 1.13
CA ILE A 161 -13.58 20.91 2.47
C ILE A 161 -12.14 20.67 2.91
N SER A 162 -11.82 20.95 4.18
CA SER A 162 -10.53 20.62 4.76
C SER A 162 -10.66 19.34 5.58
N VAL A 163 -9.88 18.32 5.22
CA VAL A 163 -9.84 17.04 5.92
C VAL A 163 -8.64 17.06 6.87
N LYS A 164 -8.92 17.12 8.17
CA LYS A 164 -7.91 17.22 9.22
C LYS A 164 -7.74 15.86 9.91
N ASN A 165 -6.48 15.44 10.02
CA ASN A 165 -6.07 14.28 10.80
C ASN A 165 -5.57 14.74 12.17
N ASN A 166 -6.31 14.48 13.24
CA ASN A 166 -5.87 14.80 14.61
C ASN A 166 -5.11 13.65 15.29
N SER A 167 -4.86 12.55 14.57
CA SER A 167 -4.16 11.39 15.10
C SER A 167 -2.67 11.42 14.76
N ALA A 168 -1.93 10.58 15.49
CA ALA A 168 -0.52 10.30 15.27
C ALA A 168 -0.25 9.32 14.09
N ASN A 169 -1.29 8.94 13.33
CA ASN A 169 -1.24 7.95 12.26
C ASN A 169 -1.11 8.58 10.86
N TRP A 170 -0.54 7.84 9.91
CA TRP A 170 -0.73 8.08 8.48
C TRP A 170 -2.06 7.48 8.03
N ILE A 171 -3.00 8.32 7.59
CA ILE A 171 -4.34 7.90 7.20
C ILE A 171 -4.47 7.90 5.68
N THR A 172 -4.94 6.79 5.12
CA THR A 172 -5.23 6.67 3.68
C THR A 172 -6.72 6.73 3.46
N ILE A 173 -7.18 7.70 2.67
CA ILE A 173 -8.59 7.94 2.38
C ILE A 173 -8.80 7.84 0.86
N PRO A 174 -9.19 6.67 0.34
CA PRO A 174 -9.43 6.47 -1.09
C PRO A 174 -10.67 7.20 -1.60
N GLU A 175 -11.64 7.41 -0.72
CA GLU A 175 -12.93 7.98 -1.07
C GLU A 175 -13.50 8.85 0.05
N ILE A 176 -13.95 10.03 -0.35
CA ILE A 176 -14.87 10.88 0.39
C ILE A 176 -16.05 11.12 -0.54
N LYS A 177 -17.27 10.85 -0.09
CA LYS A 177 -18.47 11.00 -0.91
C LYS A 177 -19.61 11.68 -0.16
N ALA A 178 -20.38 12.46 -0.92
CA ALA A 178 -21.73 12.85 -0.54
C ALA A 178 -22.71 12.06 -1.43
N LYS A 179 -23.28 12.70 -2.47
CA LYS A 179 -23.99 11.99 -3.54
C LYS A 179 -23.04 11.28 -4.51
N SER A 180 -21.88 11.89 -4.76
CA SER A 180 -20.79 11.37 -5.58
C SER A 180 -19.45 11.55 -4.85
N LYS A 181 -18.43 10.84 -5.35
CA LYS A 181 -17.05 10.98 -4.87
C LYS A 181 -16.56 12.41 -5.12
N VAL A 182 -16.00 13.05 -4.09
CA VAL A 182 -15.52 14.44 -4.16
C VAL A 182 -14.00 14.56 -4.30
N ASN A 183 -13.24 13.60 -3.77
CA ASN A 183 -11.79 13.57 -3.97
C ASN A 183 -11.45 12.97 -5.34
N LYS A 184 -10.58 13.64 -6.11
CA LYS A 184 -10.08 13.10 -7.39
C LYS A 184 -9.09 11.97 -7.17
N GLU A 185 -8.18 12.17 -6.22
CA GLU A 185 -7.12 11.23 -5.87
C GLU A 185 -7.29 10.71 -4.45
N THR A 186 -6.61 9.62 -4.13
CA THR A 186 -6.56 9.11 -2.75
C THR A 186 -5.79 10.09 -1.89
N LEU A 187 -6.36 10.50 -0.76
CA LEU A 187 -5.66 11.32 0.22
C LEU A 187 -4.76 10.45 1.09
N LEU A 188 -3.54 10.90 1.31
CA LEU A 188 -2.61 10.34 2.28
C LEU A 188 -2.29 11.42 3.30
N LEU A 189 -3.04 11.43 4.39
CA LEU A 189 -2.91 12.42 5.45
C LEU A 189 -1.78 12.02 6.39
N ALA A 190 -0.80 12.90 6.53
CA ALA A 190 0.26 12.77 7.53
C ALA A 190 -0.32 12.96 8.96
N PRO A 191 0.36 12.45 10.00
CA PRO A 191 0.02 12.74 11.38
C PRO A 191 -0.14 14.24 11.63
N TRP A 192 -1.24 14.64 12.27
CA TRP A 192 -1.53 16.05 12.61
C TRP A 192 -1.59 17.05 11.44
N SER A 193 -1.80 16.54 10.22
CA SER A 193 -1.91 17.36 9.02
C SER A 193 -3.36 17.59 8.58
N SER A 194 -3.56 18.57 7.71
CA SER A 194 -4.82 18.79 7.00
C SER A 194 -4.58 18.84 5.49
N GLN A 195 -5.57 18.41 4.70
CA GLN A 195 -5.55 18.56 3.25
C GLN A 195 -6.91 19.04 2.75
N SER A 196 -6.89 20.03 1.85
CA SER A 196 -8.10 20.58 1.24
C SER A 196 -8.51 19.82 -0.01
N ILE A 197 -9.82 19.64 -0.19
CA ILE A 197 -10.43 19.07 -1.38
C ILE A 197 -11.42 20.08 -1.94
N THR A 198 -11.19 20.52 -3.18
CA THR A 198 -12.12 21.39 -3.90
C THR A 198 -13.44 20.66 -4.17
N THR A 199 -14.57 21.32 -3.90
CA THR A 199 -15.90 20.77 -4.16
C THR A 199 -16.84 21.83 -4.70
N THR A 200 -17.72 21.44 -5.62
CA THR A 200 -18.72 22.35 -6.22
C THR A 200 -19.75 22.82 -5.20
N ALA A 201 -20.08 21.98 -4.22
CA ALA A 201 -21.02 22.32 -3.16
C ALA A 201 -20.61 21.62 -1.85
N VAL A 202 -20.49 22.41 -0.78
CA VAL A 202 -20.22 21.87 0.56
C VAL A 202 -21.54 21.44 1.22
N VAL A 203 -21.63 20.16 1.59
CA VAL A 203 -22.80 19.58 2.28
C VAL A 203 -22.52 19.35 3.76
N ASN A 204 -23.56 19.03 4.54
CA ASN A 204 -23.48 18.91 6.00
C ASN A 204 -22.74 17.65 6.49
N SER A 205 -22.57 16.64 5.65
CA SER A 205 -21.88 15.40 6.01
C SER A 205 -21.33 14.67 4.79
N TYR A 206 -20.24 13.94 4.97
CA TYR A 206 -19.64 13.08 3.95
C TYR A 206 -19.40 11.68 4.52
N THR A 207 -19.65 10.66 3.70
CA THR A 207 -19.14 9.30 3.98
C THR A 207 -17.68 9.26 3.60
N VAL A 208 -16.82 9.03 4.58
CA VAL A 208 -15.38 8.90 4.42
C VAL A 208 -15.04 7.42 4.47
N THR A 209 -14.28 6.94 3.48
CA THR A 209 -13.74 5.59 3.45
C THR A 209 -12.25 5.64 3.72
N LEU A 210 -11.77 4.93 4.73
CA LEU A 210 -10.35 4.77 5.05
C LEU A 210 -9.90 3.33 4.82
N ILE A 211 -8.58 3.13 4.67
CA ILE A 211 -7.96 1.80 4.68
C ILE A 211 -7.33 1.56 6.06
N ASP A 212 -7.74 0.49 6.74
CA ASP A 212 -7.24 0.09 8.05
C ASP A 212 -5.85 -0.58 7.97
N ASP A 213 -5.28 -0.96 9.12
CA ASP A 213 -3.96 -1.60 9.16
C ASP A 213 -3.89 -2.95 8.44
N SER A 214 -5.01 -3.67 8.38
CA SER A 214 -5.14 -4.97 7.71
C SER A 214 -5.40 -4.84 6.21
N GLY A 215 -5.57 -3.60 5.70
CA GLY A 215 -5.88 -3.34 4.30
C GLY A 215 -7.37 -3.36 3.96
N ASN A 216 -8.26 -3.43 4.95
CA ASN A 216 -9.70 -3.40 4.74
C ASN A 216 -10.19 -1.96 4.53
N TYR A 217 -11.24 -1.83 3.72
CA TYR A 217 -11.97 -0.58 3.58
C TYR A 217 -12.97 -0.44 4.72
N LEU A 218 -12.82 0.60 5.53
CA LEU A 218 -13.79 0.99 6.55
C LEU A 218 -14.45 2.28 6.10
N ASN A 219 -15.73 2.48 6.40
CA ASN A 219 -16.43 3.72 6.09
C ASN A 219 -17.27 4.22 7.26
N GLU A 220 -17.39 5.53 7.37
CA GLU A 220 -18.24 6.20 8.35
C GLU A 220 -18.69 7.58 7.83
N THR A 221 -19.88 8.01 8.23
CA THR A 221 -20.39 9.33 7.87
C THR A 221 -19.96 10.36 8.92
N ILE A 222 -19.15 11.32 8.49
CA ILE A 222 -18.65 12.41 9.32
C ILE A 222 -19.43 13.68 9.00
N LYS A 223 -19.94 14.36 10.02
CA LYS A 223 -20.57 15.67 9.90
C LYS A 223 -19.48 16.73 9.70
N ILE A 224 -19.76 17.71 8.84
CA ILE A 224 -18.88 18.85 8.68
C ILE A 224 -19.01 19.78 9.89
N GLU A 225 -17.88 20.28 10.38
CA GLU A 225 -17.80 21.34 11.37
C GLU A 225 -17.60 22.69 10.66
N ASN A 226 -18.08 23.77 11.29
CA ASN A 226 -17.96 25.13 10.77
C ASN A 226 -16.56 25.70 11.00
#